data_AF-A0A8B6Y019-F1
#
_entry.id   AF-A0A8B6Y019-F1
#
_cell.length_a   1.000
_cell.length_b   1.000
_cell.length_c   1.000
_cell.angle_alpha   90.00
_cell.angle_beta   90.00
_cell.angle_gamma   90.00
#
_symmetry.space_group_name_H-M   'P 1'
#
loop_
_entity.id
_entity.type
_entity.pdbx_description
1 polymer ?
#
loop_
_entity_poly.entity_id
_entity_poly.type
_entity_poly.pdbx_seq_one_letter_code
_entity_poly.pdbx_strand_id
1 'polypeptide(L)'
;MPHFTSIHAELDLWELFWENQSSIPSTVAGTLKSIDMRGFLNIRTAFIILGTIPITTCECERSISVIRRLKTFSRSNMIESRFNSLALMSIHQEIFPDVEGVINIFSKSGERRLDLAFI
;
A
#
# COMPACT_ATOMS: atom_id res chain seq x y z
N MET A 1 7.27 -22.46 2.47
CA MET A 1 7.41 -21.01 2.75
C MET A 1 8.64 -20.51 2.01
N PRO A 2 8.65 -19.27 1.49
CA PRO A 2 9.85 -18.68 0.90
C PRO A 2 11.01 -18.74 1.91
N HIS A 3 12.16 -19.25 1.48
CA HIS A 3 13.34 -19.44 2.31
C HIS A 3 14.56 -18.84 1.62
N PHE A 4 15.35 -18.04 2.36
CA PHE A 4 16.44 -17.26 1.78
C PHE A 4 17.57 -18.10 1.18
N THR A 5 17.77 -19.33 1.65
CA THR A 5 18.82 -20.21 1.11
C THR A 5 18.48 -20.82 -0.25
N SER A 6 17.19 -20.90 -0.62
CA SER A 6 16.78 -21.45 -1.92
C SER A 6 16.74 -20.40 -3.03
N ILE A 7 16.98 -19.12 -2.72
CA ILE A 7 16.85 -18.04 -3.70
C ILE A 7 17.85 -18.17 -4.85
N HIS A 8 19.10 -18.58 -4.56
CA HIS A 8 20.13 -18.73 -5.59
C HIS A 8 19.77 -19.87 -6.55
N ALA A 9 19.38 -21.03 -6.02
CA ALA A 9 18.93 -22.15 -6.85
C ALA A 9 17.65 -21.82 -7.65
N GLU A 10 16.71 -21.07 -7.05
CA GLU A 10 15.52 -20.59 -7.76
C GLU A 10 15.88 -19.60 -8.88
N LEU A 11 16.89 -18.74 -8.69
CA LEU A 11 17.37 -17.80 -9.71
C LEU A 11 18.06 -18.53 -10.87
N ASP A 12 18.90 -19.52 -10.56
CA ASP A 12 19.58 -20.33 -11.59
C ASP A 12 18.54 -21.10 -12.43
N LEU A 13 17.54 -21.70 -11.77
CA LEU A 13 16.44 -22.38 -12.45
C LEU A 13 15.54 -21.41 -13.24
N TRP A 14 15.42 -20.17 -12.77
CA TRP A 14 14.65 -19.12 -13.43
C TRP A 14 15.35 -18.64 -14.71
N GLU A 15 16.67 -18.47 -14.68
CA GLU A 15 17.47 -18.12 -15.85
C GLU A 15 17.36 -19.22 -16.92
N LEU A 16 17.55 -20.49 -16.52
CA LEU A 16 17.37 -21.64 -17.41
C LEU A 16 15.95 -21.77 -17.97
N PHE A 17 14.93 -21.39 -17.19
CA PHE A 17 13.55 -21.39 -17.64
C PHE A 17 13.33 -20.37 -18.77
N TRP A 18 13.91 -19.17 -18.65
CA TRP A 18 13.77 -18.13 -19.66
C TRP A 18 14.60 -18.37 -20.92
N GLU A 19 15.76 -19.01 -20.81
CA GLU A 19 16.54 -19.42 -21.99
C GLU A 19 15.77 -20.37 -22.90
N ASN A 20 14.91 -21.19 -22.31
CA ASN A 20 14.06 -22.14 -23.05
C ASN A 20 12.73 -21.53 -23.54
N GLN A 21 12.41 -20.28 -23.16
CA GLN A 21 11.11 -19.66 -23.44
C GLN A 21 11.24 -18.60 -24.56
N SER A 22 10.45 -18.76 -25.62
CA SER A 22 10.56 -17.91 -26.83
C SER A 22 9.97 -16.50 -26.70
N SER A 23 9.11 -16.26 -25.70
CA SER A 23 8.37 -15.01 -25.54
C SER A 23 8.47 -14.49 -24.10
N ILE A 24 9.35 -13.52 -23.87
CA ILE A 24 9.52 -12.84 -22.59
C ILE A 24 8.43 -11.77 -22.43
N PRO A 25 7.56 -11.85 -21.41
CA PRO A 25 6.56 -10.82 -21.14
C PRO A 25 7.25 -9.52 -20.72
N SER A 26 6.83 -8.40 -21.31
CA SER A 26 7.35 -7.07 -20.98
C SER A 26 6.77 -6.47 -19.70
N THR A 27 5.83 -7.15 -19.04
CA THR A 27 5.10 -6.64 -17.88
C THR A 27 5.08 -7.66 -16.75
N VAL A 28 5.27 -7.19 -15.52
CA VAL A 28 5.21 -7.98 -14.28
C VAL A 28 3.86 -8.69 -14.12
N ALA A 29 2.76 -8.05 -14.49
CA ALA A 29 1.44 -8.69 -14.49
C ALA A 29 1.33 -9.83 -15.52
N GLY A 30 2.04 -9.70 -16.65
CA GLY A 30 2.12 -10.74 -17.68
C GLY A 30 2.91 -11.95 -17.19
N THR A 31 4.07 -11.73 -16.56
CA THR A 31 4.90 -12.80 -15.99
C THR A 31 4.17 -13.54 -14.86
N LEU A 32 3.43 -12.83 -14.01
CA LEU A 32 2.59 -13.43 -12.95
C LEU A 32 1.46 -14.31 -13.47
N LYS A 33 0.94 -14.01 -14.67
CA LYS A 33 -0.19 -14.75 -15.27
C LYS A 33 0.26 -15.91 -16.15
N SER A 34 1.40 -15.80 -16.83
CA SER A 34 1.89 -16.79 -17.79
C SER A 34 2.66 -17.95 -17.15
N ILE A 35 3.13 -17.81 -15.92
CA ILE A 35 4.04 -18.77 -15.29
C ILE A 35 3.33 -19.44 -14.12
N ASP A 36 3.38 -20.77 -14.09
CA ASP A 36 2.98 -21.54 -12.91
C ASP A 36 4.03 -21.36 -11.81
N MET A 37 3.95 -20.23 -11.09
CA MET A 37 4.88 -19.80 -10.05
C MET A 37 4.85 -20.68 -8.78
N ARG A 38 4.27 -21.89 -8.85
CA ARG A 38 4.31 -22.89 -7.77
C ARG A 38 5.71 -23.42 -7.50
N GLY A 39 6.60 -23.42 -8.50
CA GLY A 39 8.00 -23.83 -8.37
C GLY A 39 8.97 -22.76 -7.86
N PHE A 40 8.59 -21.47 -7.92
CA PHE A 40 9.46 -20.33 -7.61
C PHE A 40 8.83 -19.42 -6.56
N LEU A 41 8.76 -19.88 -5.31
CA LEU A 41 8.05 -19.18 -4.24
C LEU A 41 8.71 -17.84 -3.86
N ASN A 42 10.04 -17.74 -3.85
CA ASN A 42 10.73 -16.51 -3.51
C ASN A 42 10.52 -15.46 -4.61
N ILE A 43 10.71 -15.86 -5.86
CA ILE A 43 10.54 -14.99 -7.04
C ILE A 43 9.09 -14.53 -7.15
N ARG A 44 8.12 -15.42 -6.92
CA ARG A 44 6.70 -15.08 -6.86
C ARG A 44 6.41 -14.01 -5.81
N THR A 45 6.94 -14.19 -4.60
CA THR A 45 6.73 -13.24 -3.51
C THR A 45 7.32 -11.88 -3.86
N ALA A 46 8.51 -11.85 -4.47
CA ALA A 46 9.12 -10.63 -4.97
C ALA A 46 8.26 -9.93 -6.04
N PHE A 47 7.72 -10.67 -7.01
CA PHE A 47 6.82 -10.09 -8.02
C PHE A 47 5.49 -9.61 -7.44
N ILE A 48 4.94 -10.28 -6.43
CA ILE A 48 3.74 -9.81 -5.72
C ILE A 48 4.05 -8.51 -4.99
N ILE A 49 5.16 -8.45 -4.24
CA ILE A 49 5.61 -7.22 -3.57
C ILE A 49 5.75 -6.09 -4.59
N LEU A 50 6.43 -6.37 -5.70
CA LEU A 50 6.61 -5.44 -6.81
C LEU A 50 5.26 -4.97 -7.40
N GLY A 51 4.30 -5.86 -7.57
CA GLY A 51 2.95 -5.52 -8.04
C GLY A 51 2.08 -4.78 -7.03
N THR A 52 2.30 -4.98 -5.72
CA THR A 52 1.57 -4.30 -4.64
C THR A 52 2.11 -2.92 -4.32
N ILE A 53 3.41 -2.70 -4.51
CA ILE A 53 3.99 -1.37 -4.43
C ILE A 53 3.54 -0.61 -5.68
N PRO A 54 2.94 0.59 -5.54
CA PRO A 54 2.59 1.40 -6.70
C PRO A 54 3.86 1.80 -7.45
N ILE A 55 4.22 1.04 -8.50
CA ILE A 55 5.38 1.32 -9.36
C ILE A 55 5.08 2.41 -10.39
N THR A 56 3.80 2.61 -10.69
CA THR A 56 3.38 3.65 -11.62
C THR A 56 3.46 5.01 -10.93
N THR A 57 4.22 5.94 -11.52
CA THR A 57 4.38 7.32 -11.07
C THR A 57 3.06 7.99 -10.73
N CYS A 58 2.01 7.74 -11.52
CA CYS A 58 0.67 8.30 -11.34
C CYS A 58 0.03 7.98 -9.98
N GLU A 59 0.16 6.76 -9.47
CA GLU A 59 -0.42 6.34 -8.18
C GLU A 59 0.34 6.95 -7.01
N CYS A 60 1.68 7.01 -7.11
CA CYS A 60 2.53 7.72 -6.16
C CYS A 60 2.25 9.23 -6.18
N GLU A 61 2.11 9.85 -7.35
CA GLU A 61 1.76 11.26 -7.48
C GLU A 61 0.38 11.56 -6.89
N ARG A 62 -0.60 10.66 -7.10
CA ARG A 62 -1.94 10.78 -6.51
C ARG A 62 -1.88 10.72 -4.99
N SER A 63 -1.22 9.72 -4.40
CA SER A 63 -1.10 9.59 -2.94
C SER A 63 -0.34 10.76 -2.31
N ILE A 64 0.76 11.19 -2.93
CA ILE A 64 1.54 12.36 -2.49
C ILE A 64 0.71 13.65 -2.64
N SER A 65 -0.09 13.79 -3.70
CA SER A 65 -0.98 14.94 -3.90
C SER A 65 -2.06 15.01 -2.81
N VAL A 66 -2.68 13.88 -2.46
CA VAL A 66 -3.63 13.78 -1.35
C VAL A 66 -2.96 14.19 -0.03
N ILE A 67 -1.77 13.65 0.26
CA ILE A 67 -0.99 14.03 1.45
C ILE A 67 -0.66 15.53 1.47
N ARG A 68 -0.24 16.10 0.34
CA ARG A 68 0.03 17.55 0.23
C ARG A 68 -1.21 18.40 0.48
N ARG A 69 -2.38 17.97 -0.01
CA ARG A 69 -3.67 18.63 0.25
C ARG A 69 -4.03 18.54 1.74
N LEU A 70 -3.92 17.36 2.35
CA LEU A 70 -4.14 17.18 3.79
C LEU A 70 -3.19 18.04 4.64
N LYS A 71 -1.91 18.08 4.29
CA LYS A 71 -0.91 18.92 4.95
C LYS A 71 -1.21 20.42 4.79
N THR A 72 -1.66 20.84 3.60
CA THR A 72 -2.08 22.22 3.33
C THR A 72 -3.34 22.60 4.10
N PHE A 73 -4.33 21.70 4.16
CA PHE A 73 -5.54 21.87 4.95
C PHE A 73 -5.23 21.98 6.45
N SER A 74 -4.25 21.20 6.93
CA SER A 74 -3.83 21.18 8.35
C SER A 74 -2.90 22.35 8.73
N ARG A 75 -2.51 23.22 7.78
CA ARG A 75 -1.52 24.28 7.99
C ARG A 75 -1.95 25.36 9.00
N SER A 76 -3.22 25.35 9.42
CA SER A 76 -3.64 26.00 10.66
C SER A 76 -3.28 25.11 11.87
N ASN A 77 -2.07 25.32 12.41
CA ASN A 77 -1.58 24.87 13.73
C ASN A 77 -2.08 23.47 14.21
N MET A 78 -1.35 22.37 13.95
CA MET A 78 -1.42 21.19 14.83
C MET A 78 -0.25 20.20 14.73
N ILE A 79 -0.05 19.57 15.88
CA ILE A 79 0.76 18.40 16.25
C ILE A 79 0.61 17.26 15.23
N GLU A 80 1.72 16.53 15.00
CA GLU A 80 1.85 15.40 14.07
C GLU A 80 0.77 14.32 14.24
N SER A 81 0.27 14.12 15.47
CA SER A 81 -0.80 13.16 15.79
C SER A 81 -2.07 13.38 14.96
N ARG A 82 -2.55 14.62 14.82
CA ARG A 82 -3.76 14.91 14.02
C ARG A 82 -3.57 14.61 12.55
N PHE A 83 -2.38 14.92 12.04
CA PHE A 83 -2.07 14.64 10.64
C PHE A 83 -2.14 13.15 10.36
N ASN A 84 -1.57 12.33 11.23
CA ASN A 84 -1.60 10.87 11.11
C ASN A 84 -3.04 10.34 11.15
N SER A 85 -3.86 10.82 12.08
CA SER A 85 -5.27 10.44 12.16
C SER A 85 -6.09 10.83 10.93
N LEU A 86 -5.91 12.05 10.42
CA LEU A 86 -6.60 12.49 9.19
C LEU A 86 -6.10 11.73 7.95
N ALA A 87 -4.81 11.39 7.91
CA ALA A 87 -4.25 10.57 6.84
C ALA A 87 -4.86 9.17 6.86
N LEU A 88 -4.97 8.53 8.04
CA LEU A 88 -5.63 7.24 8.20
C LEU A 88 -7.08 7.28 7.75
N MET A 89 -7.85 8.30 8.12
CA MET A 89 -9.23 8.47 7.66
C MET A 89 -9.35 8.64 6.14
N SER A 90 -8.40 9.39 5.55
CA SER A 90 -8.37 9.62 4.11
C SER A 90 -7.94 8.39 3.31
N ILE A 91 -7.16 7.49 3.91
CA ILE A 91 -6.73 6.22 3.31
C ILE A 91 -7.84 5.17 3.46
N HIS A 92 -8.44 5.08 4.65
CA HIS A 92 -9.46 4.10 4.99
C HIS A 92 -10.88 4.67 4.84
N GLN A 93 -11.21 5.18 3.65
CA GLN A 93 -12.54 5.77 3.38
C GLN A 93 -13.69 4.74 3.42
N GLU A 94 -13.35 3.45 3.37
CA GLU A 94 -14.32 2.35 3.50
C GLU A 94 -14.84 2.17 4.94
N ILE A 95 -14.15 2.76 5.92
CA ILE A 95 -14.58 2.76 7.32
C ILE A 95 -15.49 3.98 7.51
N PHE A 96 -16.80 3.74 7.54
CA PHE A 96 -17.77 4.79 7.82
C PHE A 96 -17.85 5.01 9.33
N PRO A 97 -17.49 6.20 9.84
CA PRO A 97 -17.69 6.52 11.25
C PRO A 97 -19.19 6.63 11.56
N ASP A 98 -19.59 6.12 12.72
CA ASP A 98 -20.92 6.37 13.25
C ASP A 98 -21.07 7.84 13.60
N VAL A 99 -21.76 8.60 12.74
CA VAL A 99 -21.90 10.05 12.84
C VAL A 99 -22.55 10.44 14.17
N GLU A 100 -23.54 9.68 14.62
CA GLU A 100 -24.25 9.96 15.88
C GLU A 100 -23.34 9.76 17.09
N GLY A 101 -22.56 8.68 17.08
CA GLY A 101 -21.52 8.43 18.08
C GLY A 101 -20.48 9.54 18.13
N VAL A 102 -20.00 10.01 16.98
CA VAL A 102 -19.04 11.12 16.89
C VAL A 102 -19.63 12.42 17.44
N ILE A 103 -20.89 12.74 17.11
CA ILE A 103 -21.58 13.94 17.63
C ILE A 103 -21.73 13.86 19.15
N ASN A 104 -22.10 12.70 19.69
CA ASN A 104 -22.24 12.51 21.14
C ASN A 104 -20.88 12.65 21.86
N ILE A 105 -19.81 12.08 21.30
CA ILE A 105 -18.45 12.24 21.83
C ILE A 105 -18.02 13.71 21.80
N PHE A 106 -18.27 14.41 20.69
CA PHE A 106 -17.96 15.83 20.56
C PHE A 106 -18.74 16.68 21.58
N SER A 107 -20.04 16.43 21.72
CA SER A 107 -20.89 17.14 22.67
C SER A 107 -20.45 16.91 24.12
N LYS A 108 -19.96 15.72 24.46
CA LYS A 108 -19.47 15.39 25.81
C LYS A 108 -18.08 15.94 26.08
N SER A 109 -17.24 16.05 25.05
CA SER A 109 -15.89 16.57 25.15
C SER A 109 -15.86 18.05 25.57
N GLY A 110 -16.84 18.85 25.13
CA GLY A 110 -16.90 20.29 25.42
C GLY A 110 -15.79 21.11 24.75
N GLU A 111 -14.95 20.47 23.96
CA GLU A 111 -13.83 21.11 23.26
C GLU A 111 -14.29 21.79 21.98
N ARG A 112 -13.60 22.87 21.61
CA ARG A 112 -13.80 23.53 20.31
C ARG A 112 -13.37 22.67 19.12
N ARG A 113 -12.59 21.62 19.37
CA ARG A 113 -11.97 20.78 18.33
C ARG A 113 -11.96 19.33 18.81
N LEU A 114 -12.35 18.42 17.93
CA LEU A 114 -12.30 16.99 18.19
C LEU A 114 -10.90 16.48 17.84
N ASP A 115 -10.23 15.80 18.78
CA ASP A 115 -9.00 15.07 18.50
C ASP A 115 -9.37 13.67 18.00
N LEU A 116 -9.00 13.38 16.76
CA LEU A 116 -9.33 12.12 16.12
C LEU A 116 -8.28 11.10 16.59
N ALA A 117 -8.54 10.35 17.65
CA ALA A 117 -7.74 9.16 17.95
C ALA A 117 -8.30 8.01 17.11
N PHE A 118 -7.61 7.65 16.02
CA PHE A 118 -7.87 6.36 15.38
C PHE A 118 -7.42 5.27 16.35
N ILE A 119 -8.39 4.57 16.94
CA ILE A 119 -8.23 3.33 17.71
C ILE A 119 -8.35 2.16 16.74
#